data_AF-A0A7W7GRL2-F1
#
_entry.id   AF-A0A7W7GRL2-F1
#
_cell.length_a   1.000
_cell.length_b   1.000
_cell.length_c   1.000
_cell.angle_alpha   90.00
_cell.angle_beta   90.00
_cell.angle_gamma   90.00
#
_symmetry.space_group_name_H-M   'P 1'
#
loop_
_entity.id
_entity.type
_entity.pdbx_description
1 polymer ?
#
loop_
_entity_poly.entity_id
_entity_poly.type
_entity_poly.pdbx_seq_one_letter_code
_entity_poly.pdbx_strand_id
1 'polypeptide(L)'
;MSAVARIGLLALTLSLAACSSGSPDPSAQKTTSSAPVSSAPVSSAPVSSPAEKTSSAPVKSSAPAGIAPVGPGAAIKPDRQLVFATVPSGGRRMLTVGADGVVKLTDHRDDRALFVLTPIKPGSSRYLMQTAKLTEGGEPWCLAVHSPGGSKSLELKIAACDASKPDQIFTYAKAPDGKGRMIEVNGLYVYAEGDDDKVIVQESGEGDAITPFTVRDEGKSTLPHLGD
;
A
#
# COMPACT_ATOMS: atom_id res chain seq x y z
N MET A 1 -31.11 -29.76 39.94
CA MET A 1 -32.48 -29.90 39.41
C MET A 1 -32.42 -29.67 37.91
N SER A 2 -33.11 -30.55 37.17
CA SER A 2 -33.12 -30.85 35.73
C SER A 2 -33.17 -29.65 34.77
N ALA A 3 -32.41 -29.69 33.66
CA ALA A 3 -32.80 -29.98 32.26
C ALA A 3 -33.40 -28.74 31.52
N VAL A 4 -33.18 -28.48 30.23
CA VAL A 4 -33.52 -29.28 29.05
C VAL A 4 -32.79 -28.72 27.81
N ALA A 5 -32.35 -29.63 26.93
CA ALA A 5 -31.77 -29.37 25.60
C ALA A 5 -32.80 -28.96 24.54
N ARG A 6 -32.38 -28.24 23.49
CA ARG A 6 -33.02 -28.31 22.17
C ARG A 6 -32.00 -28.34 21.04
N ILE A 7 -32.05 -29.46 20.32
CA ILE A 7 -31.41 -29.76 19.05
C ILE A 7 -32.40 -29.34 17.95
N GLY A 8 -31.89 -28.74 16.86
CA GLY A 8 -32.62 -28.52 15.60
C GLY A 8 -31.65 -27.97 14.57
N LEU A 9 -31.00 -28.81 13.76
CA LEU A 9 -31.46 -29.35 12.47
C LEU A 9 -31.55 -28.26 11.39
N LEU A 10 -30.64 -28.30 10.41
CA LEU A 10 -30.96 -28.11 8.99
C LEU A 10 -29.76 -28.50 8.11
N ALA A 11 -29.90 -29.64 7.44
CA ALA A 11 -29.06 -30.05 6.34
C ALA A 11 -29.48 -29.30 5.07
N LEU A 12 -28.52 -28.70 4.37
CA LEU A 12 -28.73 -28.21 3.01
C LEU A 12 -27.73 -28.89 2.09
N THR A 13 -28.25 -29.82 1.29
CA THR A 13 -27.57 -30.43 0.15
C THR A 13 -27.60 -29.47 -1.02
N LEU A 14 -26.43 -29.14 -1.59
CA LEU A 14 -26.35 -28.61 -2.95
C LEU A 14 -25.33 -29.40 -3.77
N SER A 15 -25.86 -30.16 -4.72
CA SER A 15 -25.15 -30.74 -5.85
C SER A 15 -25.21 -29.76 -7.00
N LEU A 16 -24.06 -29.38 -7.57
CA LEU A 16 -23.98 -28.79 -8.91
C LEU A 16 -22.79 -29.40 -9.65
N ALA A 17 -23.13 -30.24 -10.63
CA ALA A 17 -22.24 -30.67 -11.70
C ALA A 17 -22.31 -29.63 -12.83
N ALA A 18 -21.16 -29.28 -13.40
CA ALA A 18 -21.11 -28.63 -14.71
C ALA A 18 -19.79 -29.02 -15.41
N CYS A 19 -19.92 -29.95 -16.36
CA CYS A 19 -18.94 -30.19 -17.40
C CYS A 19 -18.91 -28.98 -18.33
N SER A 20 -17.72 -28.50 -18.68
CA SER A 20 -17.52 -27.81 -19.95
C SER A 20 -16.15 -28.15 -20.49
N SER A 21 -16.13 -29.11 -21.41
CA SER A 21 -15.00 -29.49 -22.23
C SER A 21 -15.16 -28.78 -23.57
N GLY A 22 -14.40 -27.72 -23.81
CA GLY A 22 -14.40 -26.99 -25.08
C GLY A 22 -12.99 -26.63 -25.53
N SER A 23 -12.45 -27.41 -26.48
CA SER A 23 -11.31 -27.05 -27.34
C SER A 23 -11.84 -26.16 -28.50
N PRO A 24 -11.07 -25.25 -29.15
CA PRO A 24 -9.88 -25.62 -29.95
C PRO A 24 -8.70 -24.62 -29.99
N ASP A 25 -7.59 -25.15 -30.51
CA ASP A 25 -6.39 -24.55 -31.12
C ASP A 25 -6.57 -23.14 -31.75
N PRO A 26 -5.53 -22.27 -31.73
CA PRO A 26 -4.67 -22.28 -32.91
C PRO A 26 -3.16 -21.95 -32.70
N SER A 27 -2.40 -22.51 -33.64
CA SER A 27 -1.21 -21.95 -34.32
C SER A 27 0.16 -22.36 -33.79
N ALA A 28 0.66 -23.39 -34.45
CA ALA A 28 2.05 -23.79 -34.55
C ALA A 28 2.98 -22.64 -34.93
N GLN A 29 3.97 -22.42 -34.06
CA GLN A 29 5.21 -21.68 -34.29
C GLN A 29 6.07 -22.38 -35.35
N LYS A 30 6.59 -21.64 -36.34
CA LYS A 30 7.67 -22.12 -37.21
C LYS A 30 8.78 -21.06 -37.39
N THR A 31 9.87 -21.30 -36.66
CA THR A 31 11.30 -21.09 -36.92
C THR A 31 11.76 -20.19 -38.09
N THR A 32 12.71 -19.27 -37.82
CA THR A 32 14.10 -19.19 -38.36
C THR A 32 14.72 -17.85 -37.91
N SER A 33 15.76 -17.83 -37.07
CA SER A 33 17.20 -17.93 -37.37
C SER A 33 17.76 -16.81 -38.24
N SER A 34 18.53 -15.88 -37.65
CA SER A 34 19.70 -15.23 -38.27
C SER A 34 20.54 -14.54 -37.19
N ALA A 35 21.84 -14.85 -37.20
CA ALA A 35 22.89 -14.49 -36.27
C ALA A 35 23.61 -13.18 -36.70
N PRO A 36 24.67 -12.73 -35.99
CA PRO A 36 25.04 -11.31 -35.84
C PRO A 36 26.04 -10.80 -36.89
N VAL A 37 26.09 -9.46 -37.02
CA VAL A 37 27.14 -8.66 -37.68
C VAL A 37 27.55 -7.55 -36.72
N SER A 38 28.73 -6.92 -36.72
CA SER A 38 30.14 -7.26 -36.95
C SER A 38 30.88 -5.95 -36.69
N SER A 39 31.92 -5.96 -35.83
CA SER A 39 33.08 -5.01 -35.81
C SER A 39 32.78 -3.52 -35.46
N ALA A 40 33.62 -2.72 -34.79
CA ALA A 40 35.08 -2.68 -34.64
C ALA A 40 35.49 -1.69 -33.49
N PRO A 41 36.79 -1.51 -33.18
CA PRO A 41 37.31 -0.99 -31.90
C PRO A 41 37.67 0.51 -31.93
N VAL A 42 37.78 1.14 -30.75
CA VAL A 42 38.66 2.29 -30.54
C VAL A 42 39.29 2.27 -29.14
N SER A 43 40.59 2.47 -29.17
CA SER A 43 41.57 2.51 -28.08
C SER A 43 41.75 3.94 -27.56
N SER A 44 42.02 4.13 -26.26
CA SER A 44 43.05 5.05 -25.70
C SER A 44 42.92 5.20 -24.16
N ALA A 45 43.80 4.48 -23.44
CA ALA A 45 44.76 4.90 -22.40
C ALA A 45 44.48 6.05 -21.36
N PRO A 46 45.22 6.04 -20.22
CA PRO A 46 44.74 6.47 -18.90
C PRO A 46 45.31 7.81 -18.40
N VAL A 47 44.69 8.40 -17.37
CA VAL A 47 45.33 9.37 -16.48
C VAL A 47 44.90 9.13 -15.03
N SER A 48 45.88 8.89 -14.17
CA SER A 48 45.76 8.80 -12.71
C SER A 48 46.04 10.16 -12.07
N SER A 49 45.28 10.57 -11.04
CA SER A 49 45.84 11.25 -9.86
C SER A 49 44.82 11.48 -8.73
N PRO A 50 45.30 11.68 -7.47
CA PRO A 50 44.60 11.25 -6.26
C PRO A 50 44.09 12.38 -5.35
N ALA A 51 43.31 11.93 -4.34
CA ALA A 51 43.01 12.52 -3.03
C ALA A 51 42.06 13.75 -2.97
N GLU A 52 40.97 13.63 -2.21
CA GLU A 52 40.90 14.17 -0.84
C GLU A 52 39.56 13.83 -0.15
N LYS A 53 39.67 13.63 1.17
CA LYS A 53 38.57 13.37 2.09
C LYS A 53 37.77 14.65 2.31
N THR A 54 36.45 14.60 2.19
CA THR A 54 35.59 15.41 3.06
C THR A 54 34.34 14.62 3.43
N SER A 55 34.25 14.30 4.72
CA SER A 55 33.06 13.80 5.38
C SER A 55 32.02 14.91 5.43
N SER A 56 31.04 14.87 4.53
CA SER A 56 29.87 15.75 4.60
C SER A 56 28.73 14.96 5.22
N ALA A 57 28.41 15.31 6.46
CA ALA A 57 27.21 14.84 7.15
C ALA A 57 25.96 15.13 6.28
N PRO A 58 24.94 14.26 6.28
CA PRO A 58 23.73 14.50 5.50
C PRO A 58 22.98 15.70 6.07
N VAL A 59 23.07 16.82 5.36
CA VAL A 59 22.19 17.98 5.56
C VAL A 59 20.76 17.51 5.28
N LYS A 60 19.88 17.62 6.27
CA LYS A 60 18.43 17.42 6.10
C LYS A 60 17.94 18.40 5.04
N SER A 61 17.77 17.91 3.82
CA SER A 61 17.14 18.65 2.74
C SER A 61 15.66 18.84 3.09
N SER A 62 15.32 20.02 3.60
CA SER A 62 13.94 20.47 3.67
C SER A 62 13.50 20.85 2.27
N ALA A 63 12.88 19.89 1.57
CA ALA A 63 12.25 20.16 0.28
C ALA A 63 11.20 21.27 0.41
N PRO A 64 11.07 22.18 -0.58
CA PRO A 64 10.02 23.19 -0.60
C PRO A 64 8.63 22.56 -0.53
N ALA A 65 7.71 23.23 0.16
CA ALA A 65 6.30 22.87 0.13
C ALA A 65 5.77 22.98 -1.31
N GLY A 66 5.47 21.84 -1.94
CA GLY A 66 4.77 21.82 -3.24
C GLY A 66 5.07 20.64 -4.15
N ILE A 67 6.20 19.93 -4.00
CA ILE A 67 6.54 18.80 -4.86
C ILE A 67 7.00 17.62 -3.99
N ALA A 68 6.38 16.45 -4.18
CA ALA A 68 6.73 15.24 -3.43
C ALA A 68 8.21 14.88 -3.66
N PRO A 69 8.87 14.26 -2.66
CA PRO A 69 10.13 13.58 -2.91
C PRO A 69 9.94 12.51 -4.00
N VAL A 70 10.78 12.56 -5.04
CA VAL A 70 10.95 11.42 -5.97
C VAL A 70 11.63 10.28 -5.19
N GLY A 71 10.90 9.19 -4.92
CA GLY A 71 11.38 8.04 -4.15
C GLY A 71 10.39 7.58 -3.06
N PRO A 72 10.78 6.60 -2.22
CA PRO A 72 9.89 5.97 -1.24
C PRO A 72 9.43 6.90 -0.12
N GLY A 73 9.96 8.13 -0.10
CA GLY A 73 9.64 9.16 0.86
C GLY A 73 10.29 8.91 2.22
N ALA A 74 9.65 9.41 3.27
CA ALA A 74 10.08 9.27 4.65
C ALA A 74 10.13 7.80 5.10
N ALA A 75 10.89 7.57 6.18
CA ALA A 75 10.84 6.30 6.89
C ALA A 75 9.51 6.15 7.63
N ILE A 76 8.97 4.93 7.68
CA ILE A 76 7.83 4.60 8.51
C ILE A 76 8.26 4.69 9.98
N LYS A 77 7.64 5.61 10.73
CA LYS A 77 7.92 5.84 12.13
C LYS A 77 6.62 6.01 12.90
N PRO A 78 6.48 5.41 14.08
CA PRO A 78 5.20 5.34 14.78
C PRO A 78 4.80 6.61 15.51
N ASP A 79 5.75 7.53 15.71
CA ASP A 79 5.56 8.81 16.38
C ASP A 79 5.29 9.97 15.41
N ARG A 80 5.04 9.66 14.13
CA ARG A 80 4.94 10.63 13.03
C ARG A 80 3.58 10.59 12.37
N GLN A 81 3.10 11.77 11.97
CA GLN A 81 1.96 11.90 11.07
C GLN A 81 2.47 11.77 9.63
N LEU A 82 1.82 10.93 8.85
CA LEU A 82 2.24 10.56 7.52
C LEU A 82 1.13 10.80 6.50
N VAL A 83 1.52 11.24 5.32
CA VAL A 83 0.67 11.28 4.11
C VAL A 83 1.20 10.26 3.12
N PHE A 84 0.31 9.48 2.51
CA PHE A 84 0.63 8.51 1.47
C PHE A 84 0.16 9.04 0.12
N ALA A 85 1.10 9.55 -0.67
CA ALA A 85 0.81 10.12 -1.98
C ALA A 85 1.17 9.14 -3.10
N THR A 86 0.38 9.06 -4.17
CA THR A 86 0.63 8.11 -5.26
C THR A 86 1.84 8.57 -6.08
N VAL A 87 2.80 7.67 -6.31
CA VAL A 87 3.96 7.95 -7.15
C VAL A 87 3.56 8.21 -8.62
N PRO A 88 2.58 7.49 -9.22
CA PRO A 88 2.13 7.77 -10.59
C PRO A 88 1.64 9.22 -10.81
N SER A 89 1.11 9.88 -9.78
CA SER A 89 0.67 11.28 -9.86
C SER A 89 1.78 12.30 -9.58
N GLY A 90 3.05 11.86 -9.45
CA GLY A 90 4.14 12.70 -8.93
C GLY A 90 3.94 13.11 -7.47
N GLY A 91 3.15 12.34 -6.72
CA GLY A 91 2.73 12.61 -5.35
C GLY A 91 1.71 13.75 -5.22
N ARG A 92 1.03 14.14 -6.29
CA ARG A 92 -0.06 15.14 -6.21
C ARG A 92 -1.30 14.58 -5.52
N ARG A 93 -1.66 13.34 -5.84
CA ARG A 93 -2.82 12.65 -5.26
C ARG A 93 -2.40 11.86 -4.04
N MET A 94 -3.19 11.88 -2.98
CA MET A 94 -2.90 11.19 -1.73
C MET A 94 -4.13 10.53 -1.13
N LEU A 95 -3.91 9.51 -0.31
CA LEU A 95 -4.97 8.85 0.44
C LEU A 95 -5.63 9.84 1.42
N THR A 96 -6.95 9.82 1.49
CA THR A 96 -7.75 10.54 2.49
C THR A 96 -9.00 9.74 2.85
N VAL A 97 -9.53 9.95 4.05
CA VAL A 97 -10.80 9.37 4.48
C VAL A 97 -11.98 10.23 4.00
N GLY A 98 -12.80 9.67 3.13
CA GLY A 98 -14.05 10.26 2.64
C GLY A 98 -15.07 10.55 3.75
N ALA A 99 -16.11 11.31 3.42
CA ALA A 99 -17.17 11.67 4.36
C ALA A 99 -17.99 10.43 4.82
N ASP A 100 -18.04 9.40 3.99
CA ASP A 100 -18.64 8.09 4.25
C ASP A 100 -17.71 7.11 4.99
N GLY A 101 -16.51 7.57 5.34
CA GLY A 101 -15.48 6.78 6.01
C GLY A 101 -14.65 5.89 5.07
N VAL A 102 -14.95 5.89 3.78
CA VAL A 102 -14.21 5.10 2.77
C VAL A 102 -12.98 5.89 2.31
N VAL A 103 -11.85 5.22 2.15
CA VAL A 103 -10.62 5.85 1.68
C VAL A 103 -10.71 6.13 0.19
N LYS A 104 -10.25 7.30 -0.22
CA LYS A 104 -10.19 7.77 -1.60
C LYS A 104 -8.91 8.56 -1.85
N LEU A 105 -8.69 8.97 -3.09
CA LEU A 105 -7.66 9.95 -3.43
C LEU A 105 -8.19 11.38 -3.32
N THR A 106 -7.28 12.29 -3.00
CA THR A 106 -7.50 13.74 -3.01
C THR A 106 -6.23 14.44 -3.46
N ASP A 107 -6.34 15.62 -4.05
CA ASP A 107 -5.21 16.54 -4.27
C ASP A 107 -5.13 17.63 -3.17
N HIS A 108 -6.10 17.66 -2.26
CA HIS A 108 -6.13 18.55 -1.10
C HIS A 108 -5.57 17.84 0.13
N ARG A 109 -4.54 18.43 0.73
CA ARG A 109 -4.04 18.00 2.03
C ARG A 109 -4.91 18.60 3.14
N ASP A 110 -5.65 17.74 3.83
CA ASP A 110 -6.45 18.07 5.01
C ASP A 110 -6.18 17.08 6.16
N ASP A 111 -6.86 17.29 7.28
CA ASP A 111 -6.75 16.44 8.48
C ASP A 111 -7.18 14.97 8.25
N ARG A 112 -7.98 14.70 7.21
CA ARG A 112 -8.44 13.34 6.86
C ARG A 112 -7.41 12.57 6.02
N ALA A 113 -6.42 13.27 5.47
CA ALA A 113 -5.27 12.69 4.76
C ALA A 113 -4.08 12.35 5.67
N LEU A 114 -4.17 12.64 6.98
CA LEU A 114 -3.10 12.42 7.95
C LEU A 114 -3.29 11.08 8.67
N PHE A 115 -2.26 10.24 8.64
CA PHE A 115 -2.26 8.91 9.27
C PHE A 115 -1.09 8.73 10.23
N VAL A 116 -1.24 7.83 11.20
CA VAL A 116 -0.19 7.43 12.15
C VAL A 116 -0.07 5.92 12.10
N LEU A 117 1.16 5.41 12.10
CA LEU A 117 1.42 3.96 12.00
C LEU A 117 1.83 3.38 13.33
N THR A 118 0.88 2.74 14.02
CA THR A 118 1.12 2.18 15.34
C THR A 118 1.52 0.71 15.22
N PRO A 119 2.73 0.31 15.65
CA PRO A 119 3.21 -1.05 15.46
C PRO A 119 2.40 -2.00 16.35
N ILE A 120 2.01 -3.16 15.83
CA ILE A 120 1.22 -4.13 16.60
C ILE A 120 1.99 -4.69 17.80
N LYS A 121 3.33 -4.67 17.72
CA LYS A 121 4.29 -5.03 18.77
C LYS A 121 5.55 -4.18 18.63
N PRO A 122 6.28 -3.89 19.71
CA PRO A 122 7.55 -3.19 19.64
C PRO A 122 8.52 -3.84 18.64
N GLY A 123 9.12 -3.03 17.76
CA GLY A 123 10.07 -3.49 16.73
C GLY A 123 9.46 -4.25 15.54
N SER A 124 8.14 -4.44 15.49
CA SER A 124 7.49 -5.10 14.36
C SER A 124 7.41 -4.21 13.11
N SER A 125 7.43 -4.84 11.92
CA SER A 125 7.17 -4.19 10.63
C SER A 125 5.70 -4.25 10.21
N ARG A 126 4.81 -4.51 11.17
CA ARG A 126 3.36 -4.67 10.99
C ARG A 126 2.66 -3.60 11.82
N TYR A 127 1.74 -2.88 11.21
CA TYR A 127 1.19 -1.66 11.80
C TYR A 127 -0.33 -1.65 11.70
N LEU A 128 -0.97 -1.03 12.68
CA LEU A 128 -2.28 -0.41 12.50
C LEU A 128 -2.08 0.93 11.81
N MET A 129 -2.89 1.21 10.78
CA MET A 129 -2.91 2.53 10.12
C MET A 129 -4.05 3.35 10.71
N GLN A 130 -3.70 4.26 11.62
CA GLN A 130 -4.63 5.10 12.38
C GLN A 130 -4.85 6.45 11.71
N THR A 131 -6.04 7.02 11.81
CA THR A 131 -6.30 8.42 11.46
C THR A 131 -5.67 9.34 12.49
N ALA A 132 -4.90 10.33 12.05
CA ALA A 132 -4.17 11.22 12.97
C ALA A 132 -5.07 12.22 13.68
N LYS A 133 -6.14 12.67 13.00
CA LYS A 133 -7.01 13.76 13.46
C LYS A 133 -8.49 13.40 13.51
N LEU A 134 -8.92 12.38 12.75
CA LEU A 134 -10.27 11.86 12.85
C LEU A 134 -10.36 10.94 14.08
N THR A 135 -11.17 11.33 15.07
CA THR A 135 -11.31 10.57 16.32
C THR A 135 -12.77 10.51 16.76
N GLU A 136 -13.15 9.45 17.47
CA GLU A 136 -14.43 9.35 18.18
C GLU A 136 -14.15 9.06 19.66
N GLY A 137 -14.73 9.85 20.58
CA GLY A 137 -14.47 9.69 22.01
C GLY A 137 -13.01 9.90 22.43
N GLY A 138 -12.20 10.58 21.61
CA GLY A 138 -10.76 10.76 21.83
C GLY A 138 -9.89 9.65 21.24
N GLU A 139 -10.48 8.57 20.73
CA GLU A 139 -9.77 7.46 20.11
C GLU A 139 -9.67 7.63 18.60
N PRO A 140 -8.52 7.32 17.98
CA PRO A 140 -8.38 7.32 16.52
C PRO A 140 -9.13 6.15 15.88
N TRP A 141 -9.48 6.32 14.62
CA TRP A 141 -9.96 5.21 13.79
C TRP A 141 -8.80 4.47 13.15
N CYS A 142 -8.97 3.17 12.91
CA CYS A 142 -8.04 2.39 12.10
C CYS A 142 -8.63 2.14 10.71
N LEU A 143 -7.77 2.08 9.70
CA LEU A 143 -8.18 1.58 8.39
C LEU A 143 -8.36 0.06 8.46
N ALA A 144 -9.38 -0.44 7.77
CA ALA A 144 -9.69 -1.85 7.64
C ALA A 144 -10.10 -2.16 6.20
N VAL A 145 -9.83 -3.38 5.73
CA VAL A 145 -10.43 -3.89 4.49
C VAL A 145 -11.93 -4.07 4.70
N HIS A 146 -12.73 -3.48 3.84
CA HIS A 146 -14.18 -3.57 3.85
C HIS A 146 -14.69 -4.21 2.56
N SER A 147 -15.53 -5.23 2.70
CA SER A 147 -16.32 -5.75 1.59
C SER A 147 -17.69 -5.07 1.58
N PRO A 148 -18.00 -4.27 0.55
CA PRO A 148 -19.34 -3.70 0.39
C PRO A 148 -20.38 -4.73 -0.10
N GLY A 149 -19.98 -6.00 -0.27
CA GLY A 149 -20.82 -7.10 -0.72
C GLY A 149 -21.09 -7.15 -2.24
N GLY A 150 -21.58 -8.30 -2.71
CA GLY A 150 -21.83 -8.55 -4.14
C GLY A 150 -20.55 -8.62 -4.97
N SER A 151 -20.63 -8.22 -6.24
CA SER A 151 -19.49 -8.19 -7.18
C SER A 151 -18.67 -6.89 -7.12
N LYS A 152 -18.76 -6.15 -6.02
CA LYS A 152 -18.05 -4.88 -5.84
C LYS A 152 -16.61 -5.13 -5.35
N SER A 153 -15.70 -4.25 -5.76
CA SER A 153 -14.31 -4.26 -5.28
C SER A 153 -14.23 -4.10 -3.77
N LEU A 154 -13.20 -4.67 -3.14
CA LEU A 154 -12.90 -4.39 -1.74
C LEU A 154 -12.36 -2.97 -1.63
N GLU A 155 -12.64 -2.33 -0.50
CA GLU A 155 -12.29 -0.94 -0.22
C GLU A 155 -11.56 -0.86 1.12
N LEU A 156 -10.88 0.26 1.38
CA LEU A 156 -10.44 0.59 2.74
C LEU A 156 -11.48 1.50 3.40
N LYS A 157 -11.83 1.19 4.65
CA LYS A 157 -12.79 1.99 5.42
C LYS A 157 -12.29 2.16 6.85
N ILE A 158 -12.65 3.27 7.49
CA ILE A 158 -12.42 3.45 8.93
C ILE A 158 -13.25 2.45 9.75
N ALA A 159 -12.63 1.91 10.79
CA ALA A 159 -13.22 1.01 11.78
C ALA A 159 -12.53 1.20 13.14
N ALA A 160 -13.15 0.75 14.22
CA ALA A 160 -12.51 0.77 15.53
C ALA A 160 -11.20 -0.04 15.49
N CYS A 161 -10.16 0.47 16.14
CA CYS A 161 -8.85 -0.14 16.13
C CYS A 161 -8.81 -1.47 16.88
N ASP A 162 -8.37 -2.53 16.19
CA ASP A 162 -8.21 -3.86 16.76
C ASP A 162 -6.97 -4.57 16.17
N ALA A 163 -5.90 -4.65 16.96
CA ALA A 163 -4.64 -5.30 16.56
C ALA A 163 -4.75 -6.83 16.36
N SER A 164 -5.88 -7.44 16.71
CA SER A 164 -6.15 -8.86 16.44
C SER A 164 -6.77 -9.10 15.06
N LYS A 165 -7.24 -8.06 14.38
CA LYS A 165 -7.93 -8.12 13.10
C LYS A 165 -6.94 -8.10 11.93
N PRO A 166 -6.79 -9.19 11.16
CA PRO A 166 -5.79 -9.25 10.08
C PRO A 166 -6.06 -8.22 8.98
N ASP A 167 -7.32 -7.89 8.73
CA ASP A 167 -7.80 -6.85 7.82
C ASP A 167 -7.47 -5.41 8.26
N GLN A 168 -6.88 -5.22 9.45
CA GLN A 168 -6.36 -3.93 9.93
C GLN A 168 -4.82 -3.90 10.04
N ILE A 169 -4.13 -5.00 9.68
CA ILE A 169 -2.68 -5.10 9.85
C ILE A 169 -1.97 -4.83 8.52
N PHE A 170 -1.33 -3.67 8.45
CA PHE A 170 -0.65 -3.18 7.26
C PHE A 170 0.85 -3.43 7.27
N THR A 171 1.43 -3.59 6.08
CA THR A 171 2.88 -3.52 5.85
C THR A 171 3.20 -2.52 4.73
N TYR A 172 4.44 -2.03 4.72
CA TYR A 172 4.90 -0.93 3.86
C TYR A 172 6.23 -1.25 3.18
N ALA A 173 6.27 -2.34 2.41
CA ALA A 173 7.45 -2.76 1.68
C ALA A 173 7.86 -1.71 0.64
N LYS A 174 9.16 -1.61 0.33
CA LYS A 174 9.60 -0.79 -0.81
C LYS A 174 9.09 -1.44 -2.09
N ALA A 175 8.62 -0.62 -3.03
CA ALA A 175 8.28 -1.08 -4.36
C ALA A 175 9.53 -1.64 -5.06
N PRO A 176 9.42 -2.63 -5.97
CA PRO A 176 10.56 -3.23 -6.66
C PRO A 176 11.42 -2.23 -7.44
N ASP A 177 10.81 -1.18 -7.97
CA ASP A 177 11.49 -0.09 -8.69
C ASP A 177 12.15 0.94 -7.76
N GLY A 178 11.98 0.79 -6.44
CA GLY A 178 12.50 1.68 -5.41
C GLY A 178 11.84 3.07 -5.37
N LYS A 179 10.83 3.35 -6.20
CA LYS A 179 10.24 4.70 -6.32
C LYS A 179 9.17 5.00 -5.28
N GLY A 180 8.66 3.98 -4.61
CA GLY A 180 7.59 4.10 -3.64
C GLY A 180 7.58 2.98 -2.61
N ARG A 181 6.48 2.90 -1.87
CA ARG A 181 6.13 1.80 -0.99
C ARG A 181 4.82 1.18 -1.45
N MET A 182 4.74 -0.13 -1.35
CA MET A 182 3.49 -0.85 -1.50
C MET A 182 2.80 -0.89 -0.15
N ILE A 183 1.50 -0.61 -0.13
CA ILE A 183 0.68 -0.75 1.07
C ILE A 183 -0.04 -2.09 0.94
N GLU A 184 0.30 -3.01 1.83
CA GLU A 184 -0.29 -4.36 1.87
C GLU A 184 -1.12 -4.50 3.14
N VAL A 185 -2.26 -5.17 3.06
CA VAL A 185 -3.11 -5.54 4.19
C VAL A 185 -3.69 -6.93 3.96
N ASN A 186 -3.42 -7.86 4.89
CA ASN A 186 -3.88 -9.25 4.81
C ASN A 186 -3.58 -9.95 3.45
N GLY A 187 -2.39 -9.74 2.87
CA GLY A 187 -2.01 -10.32 1.57
C GLY A 187 -2.64 -9.61 0.35
N LEU A 188 -3.43 -8.56 0.56
CA LEU A 188 -4.01 -7.73 -0.48
C LEU A 188 -3.25 -6.41 -0.58
N TYR A 189 -3.24 -5.82 -1.76
CA TYR A 189 -2.56 -4.56 -2.04
C TYR A 189 -3.56 -3.43 -2.26
N VAL A 190 -3.22 -2.26 -1.71
CA VAL A 190 -3.96 -1.03 -1.99
C VAL A 190 -3.63 -0.58 -3.41
N TYR A 191 -4.67 -0.51 -4.23
CA TYR A 191 -4.62 -0.01 -5.59
C TYR A 191 -5.40 1.30 -5.66
N ALA A 192 -4.76 2.30 -6.24
CA ALA A 192 -5.37 3.59 -6.50
C ALA A 192 -5.20 3.88 -7.99
N GLU A 193 -6.33 3.85 -8.71
CA GLU A 193 -6.40 3.96 -10.16
C GLU A 193 -6.76 5.38 -10.56
N GLY A 194 -6.03 5.91 -11.55
CA GLY A 194 -6.52 6.96 -12.43
C GLY A 194 -7.10 8.24 -11.79
N ASP A 195 -8.05 8.81 -12.53
CA ASP A 195 -8.65 10.12 -12.29
C ASP A 195 -9.88 10.06 -11.37
N ASP A 196 -10.37 8.86 -11.06
CA ASP A 196 -11.68 8.53 -10.49
C ASP A 196 -11.78 8.66 -8.95
N ASP A 197 -10.70 9.12 -8.31
CA ASP A 197 -10.51 9.20 -6.85
C ASP A 197 -10.60 7.85 -6.11
N LYS A 198 -10.85 6.75 -6.81
CA LYS A 198 -11.17 5.46 -6.18
C LYS A 198 -9.91 4.78 -5.63
N VAL A 199 -10.03 4.24 -4.41
CA VAL A 199 -9.03 3.38 -3.80
C VAL A 199 -9.69 2.03 -3.50
N ILE A 200 -9.08 0.96 -4.01
CA ILE A 200 -9.53 -0.41 -3.81
C ILE A 200 -8.42 -1.28 -3.21
N VAL A 201 -8.80 -2.47 -2.80
CA VAL A 201 -7.89 -3.48 -2.24
C VAL A 201 -8.07 -4.78 -3.04
N GLN A 202 -6.97 -5.36 -3.52
CA GLN A 202 -7.04 -6.56 -4.38
C GLN A 202 -5.82 -7.46 -4.22
N GLU A 203 -5.95 -8.73 -4.63
CA GLU A 203 -4.83 -9.68 -4.67
C GLU A 203 -3.79 -9.28 -5.73
N SER A 204 -2.53 -9.61 -5.46
CA SER A 204 -1.46 -9.46 -6.45
C SER A 204 -1.50 -10.65 -7.43
N GLY A 205 -2.23 -10.50 -8.55
CA GLY A 205 -2.32 -11.49 -9.63
C GLY A 205 -2.22 -10.86 -11.02
N GLU A 206 -1.52 -11.56 -11.94
CA GLU A 206 -1.17 -11.23 -13.34
C GLU A 206 -1.77 -9.92 -13.91
N GLY A 207 -0.94 -8.87 -13.96
CA GLY A 207 -1.32 -7.57 -14.54
C GLY A 207 -0.66 -6.31 -13.96
N ASP A 208 0.43 -6.43 -13.19
CA ASP A 208 1.37 -5.36 -12.79
C ASP A 208 0.85 -4.11 -12.08
N ALA A 209 -0.45 -3.98 -11.83
CA ALA A 209 -1.02 -2.75 -11.31
C ALA A 209 -1.05 -2.73 -9.76
N ILE A 210 0.13 -2.63 -9.14
CA ILE A 210 0.25 -2.21 -7.74
C ILE A 210 0.58 -0.71 -7.75
N THR A 211 -0.12 0.10 -6.94
CA THR A 211 0.19 1.54 -6.87
C THR A 211 1.32 1.79 -5.87
N PRO A 212 2.49 2.28 -6.29
CA PRO A 212 3.51 2.73 -5.36
C PRO A 212 3.10 4.07 -4.72
N PHE A 213 3.34 4.20 -3.41
CA PHE A 213 3.09 5.41 -2.64
C PHE A 213 4.40 6.02 -2.12
N THR A 214 4.57 7.33 -2.24
CA THR A 214 5.60 8.09 -1.54
C THR A 214 5.06 8.54 -0.19
N VAL A 215 5.86 8.38 0.86
CA VAL A 215 5.48 8.76 2.22
C VAL A 215 6.01 10.16 2.53
N ARG A 216 5.14 11.06 3.00
CA ARG A 216 5.55 12.38 3.50
C ARG A 216 5.39 12.42 5.01
N ASP A 217 6.39 12.97 5.69
CA ASP A 217 6.35 13.20 7.13
C ASP A 217 5.79 14.60 7.39
N GLU A 218 4.64 14.67 8.07
CA GLU A 218 3.90 15.89 8.38
C GLU A 218 4.08 16.33 9.84
N GLY A 219 5.06 15.78 10.55
CA GLY A 219 5.36 16.18 11.92
C GLY A 219 5.11 15.10 12.96
N LYS A 220 5.19 15.52 14.22
CA LYS A 220 4.97 14.62 15.37
C LYS A 220 3.49 14.28 15.49
N SER A 221 3.18 13.02 15.78
CA SER A 221 1.82 12.58 16.14
C SER A 221 1.37 13.21 17.45
N THR A 222 0.07 13.50 17.53
CA THR A 222 -0.61 13.90 18.78
C THR A 222 -1.41 12.75 19.40
N LEU A 223 -1.40 11.56 18.78
CA LEU A 223 -2.06 10.38 19.33
C LEU A 223 -1.26 9.79 20.49
N PRO A 224 -1.93 9.21 21.51
CA PRO A 224 -1.28 8.49 22.59
C PRO A 224 -0.41 7.34 22.06
N HIS A 225 0.71 7.05 22.71
CA HIS A 225 1.57 5.93 22.33
C HIS A 225 1.16 4.65 23.07
N LEU A 226 1.32 3.49 22.42
CA LEU A 226 1.24 2.20 23.09
C LEU A 226 2.36 2.11 24.15
N GLY A 227 1.99 2.24 25.43
CA GLY A 227 2.91 2.11 26.56
C GLY A 227 3.11 3.37 27.42
N ASP A 228 2.39 4.46 27.12
CA ASP A 228 2.21 5.59 28.06
C ASP A 228 1.17 5.26 29.15
#